data_AF-A0A922L6Q2-F1
#
_entry.id   AF-A0A922L6Q2-F1
#
_cell.length_a   1.000
_cell.length_b   1.000
_cell.length_c   1.000
_cell.angle_alpha   90.00
_cell.angle_beta   90.00
_cell.angle_gamma   90.00
#
_symmetry.space_group_name_H-M   'P 1'
#
loop_
_entity.id
_entity.type
_entity.pdbx_description
1 polymer ?
#
loop_
_entity_poly.entity_id
_entity_poly.type
_entity_poly.pdbx_seq_one_letter_code
_entity_poly.pdbx_strand_id
1 'polypeptide(L)'
;MAYLEFFGYCLIAFGPSLAMFCLVIANDPIRIIIMISACFFWLVSLLLSSILWTIVVPLKEYLLFGVTFSILFQETFRYLFYQVLRKAETGLQKVAEVGRNGSNEIQPKLDTNLSGVGFGVMSGVFSLINILADATGPGTVGLDGGSTYFFLCASLTTLAFILLHICWTIILFKSCDSGNKPFILFVLISHLAASYITFLNPSKLYAISIPMQYLLLVITFLVTLKCADFRFDQFSSSASSIGGGGGISSHTEIKPIIPSQHLVIIDERPYFVLCKPKLLPLKSIALLQVESIQREAEEKIKLMQQKQ
;
A
#
# COMPACT_ATOMS: atom_id res chain seq x y z
N MET A 1 -26.90 8.87 11.04
CA MET A 1 -26.84 8.31 9.69
C MET A 1 -25.58 8.78 8.95
N ALA A 2 -25.31 10.08 8.85
CA ALA A 2 -24.12 10.62 8.17
C ALA A 2 -22.76 10.00 8.60
N TYR A 3 -22.52 9.81 9.91
CA TYR A 3 -21.28 9.16 10.37
C TYR A 3 -21.16 7.68 9.93
N LEU A 4 -22.27 6.95 9.87
CA LEU A 4 -22.27 5.56 9.39
C LEU A 4 -21.96 5.49 7.90
N GLU A 5 -22.50 6.44 7.11
CA GLU A 5 -22.21 6.59 5.69
C GLU A 5 -20.74 6.96 5.47
N PHE A 6 -20.20 7.92 6.22
CA PHE A 6 -18.78 8.28 6.22
C PHE A 6 -17.89 7.05 6.43
N PHE A 7 -18.13 6.28 7.51
CA PHE A 7 -17.33 5.08 7.78
C PHE A 7 -17.54 4.00 6.72
N GLY A 8 -18.76 3.82 6.21
CA GLY A 8 -19.06 2.89 5.13
C GLY A 8 -18.28 3.21 3.86
N TYR A 9 -18.32 4.45 3.40
CA TYR A 9 -17.60 4.93 2.22
C TYR A 9 -16.08 4.85 2.39
N CYS A 10 -15.58 5.23 3.56
CA CYS A 10 -14.15 5.12 3.89
C CYS A 10 -13.66 3.67 3.84
N LEU A 11 -14.41 2.73 4.42
CA LEU A 11 -14.06 1.31 4.44
C LEU A 11 -14.21 0.65 3.07
N ILE A 12 -15.18 1.07 2.26
CA ILE A 12 -15.29 0.61 0.86
C ILE A 12 -14.05 1.03 0.08
N ALA A 13 -13.65 2.29 0.18
CA ALA A 13 -12.52 2.82 -0.59
C ALA A 13 -11.16 2.26 -0.11
N PHE A 14 -10.88 2.36 1.19
CA PHE A 14 -9.56 2.07 1.75
C PHE A 14 -9.45 0.71 2.44
N GLY A 15 -10.55 -0.03 2.60
CA GLY A 15 -10.57 -1.32 3.31
C GLY A 15 -9.52 -2.31 2.82
N PRO A 16 -9.41 -2.58 1.51
CA PRO A 16 -8.40 -3.51 0.98
C PRO A 16 -6.96 -3.02 1.22
N SER A 17 -6.68 -1.74 1.06
CA SER A 17 -5.36 -1.18 1.36
C SER A 17 -5.03 -1.22 2.85
N LEU A 18 -6.01 -0.97 3.71
CA LEU A 18 -5.86 -1.06 5.16
C LEU A 18 -5.60 -2.51 5.60
N ALA A 19 -6.32 -3.47 5.03
CA ALA A 19 -6.09 -4.89 5.28
C ALA A 19 -4.68 -5.30 4.84
N MET A 20 -4.25 -4.91 3.64
CA MET A 20 -2.90 -5.18 3.15
C MET A 20 -1.83 -4.51 4.02
N PHE A 21 -2.09 -3.29 4.51
CA PHE A 21 -1.21 -2.59 5.43
C PHE A 21 -1.06 -3.33 6.76
N CYS A 22 -2.17 -3.63 7.44
CA CYS A 22 -2.15 -4.27 8.74
C CYS A 22 -1.57 -5.70 8.68
N LEU A 23 -1.90 -6.47 7.65
CA LEU A 23 -1.52 -7.89 7.56
C LEU A 23 -0.10 -8.12 7.01
N VAL A 24 0.35 -7.27 6.08
CA VAL A 24 1.62 -7.50 5.36
C VAL A 24 2.66 -6.42 5.67
N ILE A 25 2.26 -5.14 5.64
CA ILE A 25 3.21 -4.02 5.70
C ILE A 25 3.66 -3.75 7.14
N ALA A 26 2.73 -3.80 8.10
CA ALA A 26 2.97 -3.41 9.49
C ALA A 26 3.98 -4.31 10.24
N ASN A 27 4.24 -5.52 9.74
CA ASN A 27 5.17 -6.46 10.37
C ASN A 27 6.64 -6.06 10.20
N ASP A 28 6.99 -5.33 9.12
CA ASP A 28 8.37 -4.96 8.82
C ASP A 28 8.53 -3.44 8.64
N PRO A 29 9.40 -2.76 9.43
CA PRO A 29 9.55 -1.31 9.35
C PRO A 29 10.11 -0.84 7.99
N ILE A 30 10.94 -1.65 7.33
CA ILE A 30 11.44 -1.36 5.98
C ILE A 30 10.26 -1.24 4.99
N ARG A 31 9.23 -2.09 5.15
CA ARG A 31 8.06 -2.04 4.28
C ARG A 31 7.28 -0.73 4.47
N ILE A 32 7.16 -0.27 5.71
CA ILE A 32 6.51 1.01 6.02
C ILE A 32 7.25 2.18 5.34
N ILE A 33 8.58 2.21 5.42
CA ILE A 33 9.41 3.27 4.82
C ILE A 33 9.22 3.34 3.31
N ILE A 34 9.21 2.20 2.62
CA ILE A 34 9.02 2.14 1.16
C ILE A 34 7.62 2.62 0.76
N MET A 35 6.59 2.22 1.51
CA MET A 35 5.22 2.66 1.25
C MET A 35 5.09 4.19 1.39
N ILE A 36 5.61 4.77 2.48
CA ILE A 36 5.57 6.22 2.71
C ILE A 36 6.37 6.96 1.62
N SER A 37 7.53 6.43 1.23
CA SER A 37 8.33 7.00 0.14
C SER A 37 7.58 6.97 -1.19
N ALA A 38 6.83 5.91 -1.46
CA ALA A 38 5.98 5.80 -2.65
C ALA A 38 4.85 6.84 -2.66
N CYS A 39 4.18 7.06 -1.52
CA CYS A 39 3.19 8.14 -1.36
C CYS A 39 3.81 9.52 -1.67
N PHE A 40 5.03 9.76 -1.17
CA PHE A 40 5.76 11.02 -1.42
C PHE A 40 6.07 11.21 -2.91
N PHE A 41 6.60 10.20 -3.60
CA PHE A 41 6.89 10.30 -5.04
C PHE A 41 5.62 10.56 -5.86
N TRP A 42 4.49 9.95 -5.49
CA TRP A 42 3.22 10.25 -6.13
C TRP A 42 2.78 11.70 -5.90
N LEU A 43 2.91 12.23 -4.67
CA LEU A 43 2.61 13.65 -4.38
C LEU A 43 3.48 14.61 -5.19
N VAL A 44 4.79 14.34 -5.29
CA VAL A 44 5.71 15.15 -6.10
C VAL A 44 5.29 15.12 -7.58
N SER A 45 4.84 13.96 -8.08
CA SER A 45 4.35 13.86 -9.46
C SER A 45 3.14 14.75 -9.74
N LEU A 46 2.18 14.80 -8.79
CA LEU A 46 1.02 15.69 -8.91
C LEU A 46 1.40 17.16 -8.71
N LEU A 47 2.33 17.47 -7.80
CA LEU A 47 2.82 18.83 -7.59
C LEU A 47 3.40 19.40 -8.88
N LEU A 48 4.28 18.66 -9.55
CA LEU A 48 4.87 19.08 -10.82
C LEU A 48 3.82 19.21 -11.92
N SER A 49 2.85 18.29 -11.97
CA SER A 49 1.73 18.41 -12.89
C SER A 49 0.88 19.67 -12.65
N SER A 50 0.67 20.06 -11.38
CA SER A 50 -0.08 21.27 -11.01
C SER A 50 0.68 22.55 -11.37
N ILE A 51 2.01 22.55 -11.22
CA ILE A 51 2.87 23.65 -11.68
C ILE A 51 2.75 23.79 -13.21
N LEU A 52 2.83 22.69 -13.95
CA LEU A 52 2.65 22.71 -15.40
C LEU A 52 1.26 23.23 -15.79
N TRP A 53 0.20 22.77 -15.12
CA TRP A 53 -1.16 23.26 -15.33
C TRP A 53 -1.27 24.78 -15.09
N THR A 54 -0.52 25.31 -14.13
CA THR A 54 -0.53 26.76 -13.81
C THR A 54 0.13 27.59 -14.92
N ILE A 55 1.23 27.11 -15.48
CA ILE A 55 2.03 27.79 -16.52
C ILE A 55 1.30 27.81 -17.87
N VAL A 56 0.60 26.72 -18.23
CA VAL A 56 -0.07 26.61 -19.53
C VAL A 56 -1.45 27.27 -19.47
N VAL A 57 -1.49 28.60 -19.46
CA VAL A 57 -2.72 29.42 -19.38
C VAL A 57 -3.72 29.18 -20.54
N PRO A 58 -3.30 29.10 -21.83
CA PRO A 58 -4.28 29.01 -22.93
C PRO A 58 -4.89 27.62 -23.14
N LEU A 59 -4.39 26.55 -22.49
CA LEU A 59 -4.95 25.18 -22.63
C LEU A 59 -5.78 24.75 -21.42
N LYS A 60 -6.02 25.63 -20.44
CA LYS A 60 -6.85 25.32 -19.26
C LYS A 60 -8.31 25.00 -19.60
N GLU A 61 -8.79 25.43 -20.77
CA GLU A 61 -10.15 25.15 -21.23
C GLU A 61 -10.37 23.65 -21.53
N TYR A 62 -9.30 22.89 -21.77
CA TYR A 62 -9.36 21.45 -22.02
C TYR A 62 -8.91 20.68 -20.78
N LEU A 63 -9.84 20.35 -19.87
CA LEU A 63 -9.61 19.47 -18.71
C LEU A 63 -8.91 18.15 -19.10
N LEU A 64 -9.21 17.65 -20.30
CA LEU A 64 -8.61 16.45 -20.87
C LEU A 64 -7.08 16.57 -20.94
N PHE A 65 -6.57 17.73 -21.37
CA PHE A 65 -5.13 17.99 -21.47
C PHE A 65 -4.47 17.88 -20.09
N GLY A 66 -5.05 18.51 -19.06
CA GLY A 66 -4.50 18.45 -17.70
C GLY A 66 -4.41 17.02 -17.17
N VAL A 67 -5.46 16.22 -17.38
CA VAL A 67 -5.48 14.82 -16.96
C VAL A 67 -4.41 14.01 -17.70
N THR A 68 -4.28 14.15 -19.03
CA THR A 68 -3.26 13.43 -19.80
C THR A 68 -1.84 13.70 -19.29
N PHE A 69 -1.49 14.98 -19.07
CA PHE A 69 -0.14 15.33 -18.60
C PHE A 69 0.11 14.86 -17.17
N SER A 70 -0.90 14.93 -16.29
CA SER A 70 -0.77 14.43 -14.92
C SER A 70 -0.47 12.93 -14.88
N ILE A 71 -1.09 12.15 -15.76
CA ILE A 71 -0.85 10.70 -15.87
C ILE A 71 0.57 10.43 -16.38
N LEU A 72 1.06 11.20 -17.35
CA LEU A 72 2.44 11.08 -17.84
C LEU A 72 3.46 11.35 -16.73
N PHE A 73 3.24 12.38 -15.90
CA PHE A 73 4.08 12.62 -14.73
C PHE A 73 3.98 11.48 -13.71
N GLN A 74 2.77 10.99 -13.42
CA GLN A 74 2.58 9.88 -12.48
C GLN A 74 3.31 8.60 -12.93
N GLU A 75 3.22 8.24 -14.21
CA GLU A 75 3.95 7.08 -14.75
C GLU A 75 5.46 7.27 -14.79
N THR A 76 5.92 8.49 -15.13
CA THR A 76 7.34 8.84 -15.11
C THR A 76 7.90 8.71 -13.69
N PHE A 77 7.20 9.25 -12.69
CA PHE A 77 7.63 9.16 -11.29
C PHE A 77 7.56 7.74 -10.74
N ARG A 78 6.62 6.91 -11.21
CA ARG A 78 6.60 5.49 -10.89
C ARG A 78 7.84 4.77 -11.41
N TYR A 79 8.25 5.07 -12.64
CA TYR A 79 9.49 4.54 -13.22
C TYR A 79 10.75 5.07 -12.49
N LEU A 80 10.79 6.35 -12.12
CA LEU A 80 11.86 6.90 -11.29
C LEU A 80 11.94 6.21 -9.92
N PHE A 81 10.78 5.95 -9.30
CA PHE A 81 10.72 5.25 -8.02
C PHE A 81 11.24 3.81 -8.14
N TYR A 82 10.93 3.10 -9.23
CA TYR A 82 11.53 1.81 -9.55
C TYR A 82 13.07 1.87 -9.56
N GLN A 83 13.65 2.86 -10.26
CA GLN A 83 15.11 3.01 -10.31
C GLN A 83 15.71 3.28 -8.92
N VAL A 84 15.07 4.14 -8.12
CA VAL A 84 15.51 4.44 -6.75
C VAL A 84 15.47 3.18 -5.90
N LEU A 85 14.39 2.39 -5.97
CA LEU A 85 14.25 1.16 -5.20
C LEU A 85 15.28 0.10 -5.60
N ARG A 86 15.52 -0.12 -6.91
CA ARG A 86 16.53 -1.07 -7.37
C ARG A 86 17.95 -0.64 -6.95
N LYS A 87 18.23 0.66 -7.01
CA LYS A 87 19.51 1.21 -6.53
C LYS A 87 19.69 1.04 -5.02
N ALA A 88 18.62 1.25 -4.24
CA ALA A 88 18.62 1.03 -2.79
C ALA A 88 18.81 -0.45 -2.44
N GLU A 89 18.13 -1.36 -3.14
CA GLU A 89 18.27 -2.80 -2.96
C GLU A 89 19.71 -3.27 -3.23
N THR A 90 20.31 -2.86 -4.36
CA THR A 90 21.72 -3.17 -4.65
C THR A 90 22.67 -2.57 -3.61
N GLY A 91 22.37 -1.37 -3.11
CA GLY A 91 23.16 -0.73 -2.06
C GLY A 91 23.10 -1.51 -0.74
N LEU A 92 21.90 -1.92 -0.33
CA LEU A 92 21.68 -2.68 0.89
C LEU A 92 22.31 -4.07 0.82
N GLN A 93 22.22 -4.74 -0.32
CA GLN A 93 22.86 -6.04 -0.56
C GLN A 93 24.39 -5.96 -0.40
N LYS A 94 25.04 -4.94 -0.97
CA LYS A 94 26.50 -4.74 -0.84
C LYS A 94 26.93 -4.51 0.61
N VAL A 95 26.16 -3.73 1.39
CA VAL A 95 26.46 -3.48 2.81
C VAL A 95 26.23 -4.74 3.65
N ALA A 96 25.16 -5.49 3.35
CA ALA A 96 24.86 -6.75 4.02
C ALA A 96 25.96 -7.81 3.76
N GLU A 97 26.49 -7.88 2.54
CA GLU A 97 27.58 -8.80 2.18
C GLU A 97 28.88 -8.54 2.95
N VAL A 98 29.25 -7.28 3.17
CA VAL A 98 30.47 -6.90 3.93
C VAL A 98 30.37 -7.30 5.41
N GLY A 99 29.16 -7.38 5.97
CA GLY A 99 28.93 -7.85 7.34
C GLY A 99 28.84 -9.37 7.49
N ARG A 100 28.82 -10.14 6.39
CA ARG A 100 28.38 -11.54 6.37
C ARG A 100 29.53 -12.53 6.19
N ASN A 101 30.25 -12.81 7.27
CA ASN A 101 31.07 -14.02 7.38
C ASN A 101 30.18 -15.24 7.73
N GLY A 102 29.54 -15.84 6.72
CA GLY A 102 29.21 -17.28 6.76
C GLY A 102 27.77 -17.75 7.06
N SER A 103 26.74 -16.90 7.16
CA SER A 103 25.35 -17.37 7.35
C SER A 103 24.48 -17.18 6.10
N ASN A 104 23.82 -18.25 5.64
CA ASN A 104 22.86 -18.28 4.51
C ASN A 104 21.53 -17.54 4.83
N GLU A 105 21.60 -16.28 5.22
CA GLU A 105 20.40 -15.46 5.44
C GLU A 105 19.89 -14.84 4.12
N ILE A 106 18.57 -14.83 3.97
CA ILE A 106 17.82 -14.47 2.77
C ILE A 106 18.13 -13.02 2.36
N GLN A 107 18.50 -12.82 1.09
CA GLN A 107 18.76 -11.49 0.55
C GLN A 107 17.51 -10.59 0.70
N PRO A 108 17.67 -9.31 1.13
CA PRO A 108 16.54 -8.40 1.21
C PRO A 108 16.07 -8.04 -0.19
N LYS A 109 15.12 -8.81 -0.73
CA LYS A 109 14.41 -8.45 -1.95
C LYS A 109 13.27 -7.51 -1.59
N LEU A 110 13.33 -6.28 -2.09
CA LEU A 110 12.26 -5.32 -1.82
C LEU A 110 11.01 -5.70 -2.62
N ASP A 111 9.92 -5.94 -1.90
CA ASP A 111 8.65 -6.35 -2.49
C ASP A 111 8.00 -5.23 -3.31
N THR A 112 7.76 -5.52 -4.58
CA THR A 112 7.22 -4.56 -5.56
C THR A 112 5.78 -4.16 -5.25
N ASN A 113 4.98 -5.09 -4.71
CA ASN A 113 3.57 -4.90 -4.35
C ASN A 113 3.35 -3.71 -3.41
N LEU A 114 4.31 -3.46 -2.53
CA LEU A 114 4.27 -2.45 -1.49
C LEU A 114 4.31 -1.02 -2.04
N SER A 115 5.12 -0.80 -3.07
CA SER A 115 5.20 0.49 -3.74
C SER A 115 3.87 0.87 -4.39
N GLY A 116 3.17 -0.12 -4.95
CA GLY A 116 1.85 0.08 -5.56
C GLY A 116 0.77 0.48 -4.55
N VAL A 117 0.83 -0.05 -3.32
CA VAL A 117 -0.09 0.34 -2.25
C VAL A 117 0.07 1.82 -1.92
N GLY A 118 1.31 2.33 -1.81
CA GLY A 118 1.56 3.75 -1.53
C GLY A 118 1.04 4.68 -2.63
N PHE A 119 1.32 4.37 -3.90
CA PHE A 119 0.77 5.12 -5.04
C PHE A 119 -0.77 5.11 -5.05
N GLY A 120 -1.38 3.94 -4.81
CA GLY A 120 -2.83 3.78 -4.78
C GLY A 120 -3.49 4.54 -3.64
N VAL A 121 -3.01 4.36 -2.40
CA VAL A 121 -3.57 5.02 -1.21
C VAL A 121 -3.49 6.53 -1.35
N MET A 122 -2.34 7.08 -1.75
CA MET A 122 -2.20 8.53 -1.86
C MET A 122 -3.11 9.13 -2.95
N SER A 123 -3.25 8.42 -4.08
CA SER A 123 -4.21 8.74 -5.14
C SER A 123 -5.65 8.75 -4.62
N GLY A 124 -6.03 7.70 -3.87
CA GLY A 124 -7.37 7.59 -3.30
C GLY A 124 -7.66 8.63 -2.23
N VAL A 125 -6.69 8.98 -1.39
CA VAL A 125 -6.83 10.05 -0.39
C VAL A 125 -7.08 11.37 -1.11
N PHE A 126 -6.30 11.69 -2.14
CA PHE A 126 -6.47 12.94 -2.88
C PHE A 126 -7.81 13.03 -3.62
N SER A 127 -8.33 11.91 -4.13
CA SER A 127 -9.61 11.89 -4.85
C SER A 127 -10.83 11.89 -3.94
N LEU A 128 -10.75 11.31 -2.73
CA LEU A 128 -11.92 11.04 -1.91
C LEU A 128 -12.02 11.91 -0.65
N ILE A 129 -10.93 12.43 -0.08
CA ILE A 129 -10.96 13.05 1.26
C ILE A 129 -11.91 14.25 1.38
N ASN A 130 -11.95 15.11 0.36
CA ASN A 130 -12.83 16.27 0.34
C ASN A 130 -14.30 15.85 0.20
N ILE A 131 -14.57 14.91 -0.71
CA ILE A 131 -15.92 14.35 -0.91
C ILE A 131 -16.42 13.66 0.36
N LEU A 132 -15.53 12.95 1.05
CA LEU A 132 -15.87 12.24 2.27
C LEU A 132 -16.13 13.20 3.44
N ALA A 133 -15.44 14.34 3.50
CA ALA A 133 -15.74 15.40 4.45
C ALA A 133 -17.17 15.92 4.26
N ASP A 134 -17.61 16.14 3.02
CA ASP A 134 -18.97 16.59 2.70
C ASP A 134 -20.04 15.54 3.08
N ALA A 135 -19.71 14.24 3.03
CA ALA A 135 -20.60 13.16 3.43
C ALA A 135 -20.91 13.11 4.94
N THR A 136 -20.18 13.87 5.77
CA THR A 136 -20.48 13.98 7.21
C THR A 136 -21.67 14.90 7.51
N GLY A 137 -22.09 15.70 6.53
CA GLY A 137 -23.24 16.59 6.65
C GLY A 137 -24.59 15.84 6.73
N PRO A 138 -25.65 16.49 7.21
CA PRO A 138 -26.98 15.89 7.30
C PRO A 138 -27.68 15.72 5.94
N GLY A 139 -27.12 16.28 4.86
CA GLY A 139 -27.68 16.24 3.51
C GLY A 139 -26.92 15.28 2.59
N THR A 140 -27.66 14.59 1.72
CA THR A 140 -27.09 13.86 0.59
C THR A 140 -27.16 14.71 -0.69
N VAL A 141 -26.34 14.38 -1.67
CA VAL A 141 -26.41 15.05 -2.97
C VAL A 141 -27.68 14.63 -3.72
N GLY A 142 -28.21 15.51 -4.57
CA GLY A 142 -29.35 15.19 -5.43
C GLY A 142 -30.43 16.27 -5.54
N LEU A 143 -30.33 17.36 -4.77
CA LEU A 143 -31.29 18.46 -4.82
C LEU A 143 -31.38 19.12 -6.21
N ASP A 144 -30.25 19.36 -6.88
CA ASP A 144 -30.19 19.91 -8.25
C ASP A 144 -30.13 18.80 -9.32
N GLY A 145 -30.80 17.67 -9.09
CA GLY A 145 -30.83 16.53 -10.02
C GLY A 145 -29.57 15.67 -10.04
N GLY A 146 -28.69 15.80 -9.05
CA GLY A 146 -27.57 14.87 -8.82
C GLY A 146 -28.05 13.45 -8.48
N SER A 147 -27.18 12.44 -8.61
CA SER A 147 -27.51 11.08 -8.18
C SER A 147 -27.31 10.91 -6.68
N THR A 148 -28.28 10.32 -5.98
CA THR A 148 -28.18 9.95 -4.56
C THR A 148 -27.02 8.99 -4.28
N TYR A 149 -26.53 8.26 -5.30
CA TYR A 149 -25.44 7.29 -5.19
C TYR A 149 -24.04 7.89 -5.39
N PHE A 150 -23.90 9.20 -5.53
CA PHE A 150 -22.62 9.86 -5.82
C PHE A 150 -21.49 9.46 -4.86
N PHE A 151 -21.73 9.51 -3.54
CA PHE A 151 -20.72 9.16 -2.54
C PHE A 151 -20.29 7.69 -2.64
N LEU A 152 -21.24 6.79 -2.92
CA LEU A 152 -20.96 5.38 -3.14
C LEU A 152 -20.15 5.18 -4.42
N CYS A 153 -20.54 5.80 -5.54
CA CYS A 153 -19.82 5.73 -6.80
C CYS A 153 -18.40 6.31 -6.70
N ALA A 154 -18.22 7.41 -5.96
CA ALA A 154 -16.91 8.00 -5.70
C ALA A 154 -16.01 7.04 -4.89
N SER A 155 -16.57 6.37 -3.88
CA SER A 155 -15.86 5.38 -3.07
C SER A 155 -15.46 4.13 -3.88
N LEU A 156 -16.38 3.60 -4.70
CA LEU A 156 -16.11 2.47 -5.60
C LEU A 156 -15.08 2.82 -6.68
N THR A 157 -15.16 4.03 -7.26
CA THR A 157 -14.16 4.52 -8.21
C THR A 157 -12.80 4.61 -7.54
N THR A 158 -12.74 5.16 -6.32
CA THR A 158 -11.51 5.28 -5.54
C THR A 158 -10.89 3.91 -5.23
N LEU A 159 -11.70 2.94 -4.80
CA LEU A 159 -11.26 1.56 -4.61
C LEU A 159 -10.66 0.97 -5.89
N ALA A 160 -11.33 1.16 -7.04
CA ALA A 160 -10.83 0.66 -8.31
C ALA A 160 -9.47 1.28 -8.68
N PHE A 161 -9.29 2.59 -8.51
CA PHE A 161 -8.00 3.26 -8.75
C PHE A 161 -6.90 2.79 -7.81
N ILE A 162 -7.20 2.60 -6.53
CA ILE A 162 -6.25 2.05 -5.56
C ILE A 162 -5.72 0.69 -6.03
N LEU A 163 -6.63 -0.23 -6.40
CA LEU A 163 -6.25 -1.57 -6.86
C LEU A 163 -5.53 -1.55 -8.22
N LEU A 164 -5.95 -0.67 -9.13
CA LEU A 164 -5.28 -0.45 -10.40
C LEU A 164 -3.85 0.05 -10.21
N HIS A 165 -3.60 1.02 -9.31
CA HIS A 165 -2.25 1.49 -8.98
C HIS A 165 -1.36 0.37 -8.43
N ILE A 166 -1.91 -0.54 -7.62
CA ILE A 166 -1.19 -1.72 -7.17
C ILE A 166 -0.79 -2.60 -8.36
N CYS A 167 -1.75 -2.96 -9.22
CA CYS A 167 -1.52 -3.79 -10.40
C CYS A 167 -0.52 -3.16 -11.38
N TRP A 168 -0.71 -1.89 -11.74
CA TRP A 168 0.17 -1.15 -12.63
C TRP A 168 1.60 -1.09 -12.13
N THR A 169 1.80 -0.93 -10.82
CA THR A 169 3.14 -0.89 -10.24
C THR A 169 3.82 -2.26 -10.30
N ILE A 170 3.10 -3.34 -10.03
CA ILE A 170 3.63 -4.70 -10.15
C ILE A 170 4.02 -5.00 -11.61
N ILE A 171 3.12 -4.70 -12.56
CA ILE A 171 3.38 -4.89 -13.99
C ILE A 171 4.60 -4.08 -14.42
N LEU A 172 4.68 -2.79 -14.05
CA LEU A 172 5.79 -1.92 -14.45
C LEU A 172 7.12 -2.46 -13.92
N PHE A 173 7.20 -2.82 -12.64
CA PHE A 173 8.44 -3.28 -12.01
C PHE A 173 8.92 -4.59 -12.61
N LYS A 174 8.01 -5.58 -12.74
CA LYS A 174 8.33 -6.89 -13.32
C LYS A 174 8.69 -6.77 -14.80
N SER A 175 8.04 -5.88 -15.53
CA SER A 175 8.36 -5.62 -16.94
C SER A 175 9.71 -4.95 -17.13
N CYS A 176 10.10 -4.06 -16.22
CA CYS A 176 11.44 -3.47 -16.21
C CYS A 176 12.51 -4.52 -15.90
N ASP A 177 12.27 -5.41 -14.92
CA ASP A 177 13.21 -6.49 -14.57
C ASP A 177 13.36 -7.53 -15.70
N SER A 178 12.26 -7.88 -16.38
CA SER A 178 12.26 -8.87 -17.46
C SER A 178 12.60 -8.28 -18.84
N GLY A 179 12.79 -6.96 -18.97
CA GLY A 179 13.07 -6.29 -20.25
C GLY A 179 11.88 -6.23 -21.23
N ASN A 180 10.68 -6.66 -20.82
CA ASN A 180 9.49 -6.71 -21.64
C ASN A 180 8.83 -5.33 -21.75
N LYS A 181 9.36 -4.49 -22.65
CA LYS A 181 8.86 -3.14 -22.92
C LYS A 181 7.37 -3.00 -23.28
N PRO A 182 6.67 -3.94 -23.98
CA PRO A 182 5.26 -3.72 -24.35
C PRO A 182 4.33 -3.60 -23.14
N PHE A 183 4.64 -4.28 -22.03
CA PHE A 183 3.82 -4.19 -20.82
C PHE A 183 3.95 -2.81 -20.12
N ILE A 184 5.08 -2.12 -20.28
CA ILE A 184 5.26 -0.75 -19.78
C ILE A 184 4.31 0.19 -20.54
N LEU A 185 4.21 0.05 -21.86
CA LEU A 185 3.26 0.82 -22.66
C LEU A 185 1.80 0.48 -22.30
N PHE A 186 1.49 -0.79 -22.03
CA PHE A 186 0.17 -1.21 -21.57
C PHE A 186 -0.24 -0.51 -20.26
N VAL A 187 0.68 -0.35 -19.30
CA VAL A 187 0.40 0.38 -18.05
C VAL A 187 -0.01 1.82 -18.35
N LEU A 188 0.72 2.53 -19.22
CA LEU A 188 0.38 3.91 -19.59
C LEU A 188 -0.99 4.01 -20.27
N ILE A 189 -1.26 3.13 -21.25
CA ILE A 189 -2.52 3.13 -22.00
C ILE A 189 -3.70 2.79 -21.09
N SER A 190 -3.56 1.77 -20.23
CA SER A 190 -4.63 1.38 -19.30
C SER A 190 -4.88 2.44 -18.22
N HIS A 191 -3.86 3.17 -17.75
CA HIS A 191 -4.05 4.29 -16.84
C HIS A 191 -4.76 5.48 -17.50
N LEU A 192 -4.43 5.79 -18.76
CA LEU A 192 -5.18 6.77 -19.56
C LEU A 192 -6.64 6.32 -19.75
N ALA A 193 -6.88 5.07 -20.12
CA ALA A 193 -8.22 4.53 -20.30
C ALA A 193 -9.05 4.61 -19.00
N ALA A 194 -8.49 4.19 -17.86
CA ALA A 194 -9.11 4.30 -16.54
C ALA A 194 -9.50 5.74 -16.20
N SER A 195 -8.66 6.70 -16.57
CA SER A 195 -8.90 8.12 -16.30
C SER A 195 -9.88 8.76 -17.27
N TYR A 196 -9.98 8.27 -18.51
CA TYR A 196 -10.98 8.76 -19.46
C TYR A 196 -12.37 8.18 -19.21
N ILE A 197 -12.47 6.96 -18.67
CA ILE A 197 -13.76 6.37 -18.25
C ILE A 197 -14.44 7.26 -17.20
N THR A 198 -13.67 7.87 -16.28
CA THR A 198 -14.26 8.74 -15.23
C THR A 198 -14.87 10.03 -15.77
N PHE A 199 -14.52 10.48 -16.98
CA PHE A 199 -15.18 11.63 -17.62
C PHE A 199 -16.63 11.35 -18.02
N LEU A 200 -17.09 10.09 -17.95
CA LEU A 200 -18.51 9.74 -18.10
C LEU A 200 -19.31 9.96 -16.82
N ASN A 201 -18.65 10.16 -15.67
CA ASN A 201 -19.31 10.37 -14.37
C ASN A 201 -20.14 11.66 -14.31
N PRO A 202 -19.67 12.83 -14.82
CA PRO A 202 -20.47 14.05 -14.86
C PRO A 202 -21.78 13.91 -15.67
N SER A 203 -21.79 13.06 -16.70
CA SER A 203 -22.97 12.77 -17.52
C SER A 203 -24.00 11.87 -16.81
N LYS A 204 -23.82 11.57 -15.52
CA LYS A 204 -24.67 10.69 -14.69
C LYS A 204 -24.78 9.25 -15.20
N LEU A 205 -23.89 8.83 -16.11
CA LEU A 205 -23.82 7.48 -16.67
C LEU A 205 -23.04 6.52 -15.75
N TYR A 206 -23.32 6.55 -14.45
CA TYR A 206 -22.63 5.71 -13.45
C TYR A 206 -22.79 4.21 -13.72
N ALA A 207 -23.95 3.82 -14.28
CA ALA A 207 -24.25 2.44 -14.66
C ALA A 207 -23.32 1.89 -15.76
N ILE A 208 -22.65 2.76 -16.53
CA ILE A 208 -21.71 2.36 -17.58
C ILE A 208 -20.27 2.55 -17.09
N SER A 209 -19.99 3.71 -16.48
CA SER A 209 -18.64 4.08 -16.03
C SER A 209 -18.07 3.10 -15.00
N ILE A 210 -18.85 2.77 -13.95
CA ILE A 210 -18.36 1.89 -12.88
C ILE A 210 -18.08 0.46 -13.40
N PRO A 211 -19.00 -0.22 -14.12
CA PRO A 211 -18.69 -1.54 -14.67
C PRO A 211 -17.50 -1.54 -15.64
N MET A 212 -17.35 -0.50 -16.48
CA MET A 212 -16.19 -0.39 -17.37
C MET A 212 -14.88 -0.25 -16.59
N GLN A 213 -14.87 0.53 -15.51
CA GLN A 213 -13.72 0.68 -14.63
C GLN A 213 -13.33 -0.65 -13.97
N TYR A 214 -14.31 -1.40 -13.47
CA TYR A 214 -14.09 -2.70 -12.83
C TYR A 214 -13.70 -3.79 -13.84
N LEU A 215 -14.22 -3.73 -15.07
CA LEU A 215 -13.78 -4.60 -16.15
C LEU A 215 -12.29 -4.37 -16.48
N LEU A 216 -11.88 -3.10 -16.59
CA LEU A 216 -10.48 -2.74 -16.80
C LEU A 216 -9.59 -3.18 -15.63
N LEU A 217 -10.07 -3.08 -14.39
CA LEU A 217 -9.40 -3.61 -13.20
C LEU A 217 -9.20 -5.13 -13.32
N VAL A 218 -10.24 -5.88 -13.65
CA VAL A 218 -10.15 -7.34 -13.80
C VAL A 218 -9.16 -7.71 -14.91
N ILE A 219 -9.20 -7.04 -16.07
CA ILE A 219 -8.24 -7.28 -17.16
C ILE A 219 -6.81 -7.00 -16.68
N THR A 220 -6.58 -5.86 -16.03
CA THR A 220 -5.24 -5.47 -15.53
C THR A 220 -4.75 -6.44 -14.45
N PHE A 221 -5.66 -6.94 -13.61
CA PHE A 221 -5.35 -7.95 -12.60
C PHE A 221 -4.94 -9.30 -13.24
N LEU A 222 -5.67 -9.77 -14.26
CA LEU A 222 -5.29 -10.98 -15.00
C LEU A 222 -3.92 -10.84 -15.69
N VAL A 223 -3.63 -9.66 -16.26
CA VAL A 223 -2.30 -9.36 -16.81
C VAL A 223 -1.23 -9.38 -15.73
N THR A 224 -1.55 -8.86 -14.53
CA THR A 224 -0.64 -8.89 -13.36
C THR A 224 -0.31 -10.32 -12.95
N LEU A 225 -1.31 -11.20 -12.86
CA LEU A 225 -1.11 -12.62 -12.54
C LEU A 225 -0.23 -13.32 -13.58
N LYS A 226 -0.47 -13.05 -14.87
CA LYS A 226 0.36 -13.57 -15.96
C LYS A 226 1.80 -13.06 -15.90
N CYS A 227 1.98 -11.78 -15.59
CA CYS A 227 3.30 -11.15 -15.47
C CYS A 227 4.07 -11.67 -14.24
N ALA A 228 3.37 -11.99 -13.15
CA ALA A 228 3.95 -12.55 -11.94
C ALA A 228 4.31 -14.05 -12.05
N ASP A 229 4.15 -14.68 -13.22
CA ASP A 229 4.30 -16.13 -13.43
C ASP A 229 3.47 -16.97 -12.44
N PHE A 230 2.30 -16.46 -12.03
CA PHE A 230 1.45 -17.12 -11.06
C PHE A 230 0.83 -18.38 -11.69
N ARG A 231 1.34 -19.56 -11.30
CA ARG A 231 0.76 -20.85 -11.70
C ARG A 231 -0.44 -21.18 -10.82
N PHE A 232 -1.62 -21.28 -11.42
CA PHE A 232 -2.86 -21.70 -10.74
C PHE A 232 -2.75 -23.06 -10.03
N ASP A 233 -1.78 -23.91 -10.41
CA ASP A 233 -1.49 -25.18 -9.74
C ASP A 233 -1.15 -24.99 -8.24
N GLN A 234 -0.50 -23.87 -7.86
CA GLN A 234 -0.22 -23.55 -6.45
C GLN A 234 -1.49 -23.18 -5.65
N PHE A 235 -2.49 -22.61 -6.31
CA PHE A 235 -3.77 -22.29 -5.69
C PHE A 235 -4.58 -23.57 -5.44
N SER A 236 -4.58 -24.52 -6.37
CA SER A 236 -5.19 -25.84 -6.18
C SER A 236 -4.52 -26.61 -5.04
N SER A 237 -3.20 -26.49 -4.88
CA SER A 237 -2.44 -27.13 -3.79
C SER A 237 -2.66 -26.46 -2.42
N SER A 238 -2.88 -25.14 -2.39
CA SER A 238 -3.22 -24.40 -1.16
C SER A 238 -4.68 -24.61 -0.75
N ALA A 239 -5.60 -24.67 -1.72
CA ALA A 239 -7.01 -24.95 -1.49
C ALA A 239 -7.25 -26.41 -1.05
N SER A 240 -6.50 -27.38 -1.60
CA SER A 240 -6.54 -28.77 -1.13
C SER A 240 -5.89 -28.97 0.24
N SER A 241 -4.96 -28.10 0.65
CA SER A 241 -4.43 -28.12 2.02
C SER A 241 -5.43 -27.68 3.10
N ILE A 242 -6.51 -27.01 2.71
CA ILE A 242 -7.62 -26.63 3.60
C ILE A 242 -8.71 -27.72 3.63
N GLY A 243 -8.68 -28.69 2.71
CA GLY A 243 -9.66 -29.77 2.66
C GLY A 243 -9.11 -31.05 2.02
N GLY A 244 -8.69 -31.99 2.85
CA GLY A 244 -8.49 -33.39 2.45
C GLY A 244 -7.04 -33.87 2.52
N GLY A 245 -6.80 -34.75 3.48
CA GLY A 245 -5.55 -35.51 3.54
C GLY A 245 -5.43 -36.53 2.40
N GLY A 246 -4.17 -36.87 2.10
CA GLY A 246 -3.78 -38.14 1.49
C GLY A 246 -3.42 -38.11 0.00
N GLY A 247 -2.14 -38.37 -0.33
CA GLY A 247 -1.79 -39.14 -1.53
C GLY A 247 -0.86 -38.53 -2.59
N ILE A 248 0.44 -38.50 -2.28
CA ILE A 248 1.61 -38.99 -3.08
C ILE A 248 1.85 -38.46 -4.52
N SER A 249 2.94 -37.70 -4.70
CA SER A 249 3.94 -37.95 -5.76
C SER A 249 5.35 -37.52 -5.34
N SER A 250 6.33 -38.21 -5.92
CA SER A 250 7.74 -38.39 -5.58
C SER A 250 8.61 -37.13 -5.46
N HIS A 251 9.06 -36.85 -4.25
CA HIS A 251 10.42 -36.39 -3.95
C HIS A 251 10.77 -36.98 -2.59
N THR A 252 11.95 -37.61 -2.45
CA THR A 252 12.41 -38.21 -1.21
C THR A 252 12.81 -37.12 -0.21
N GLU A 253 11.83 -36.40 0.31
CA GLU A 253 11.97 -35.62 1.53
C GLU A 253 11.81 -36.56 2.71
N ILE A 254 12.83 -36.62 3.56
CA ILE A 254 12.75 -37.29 4.86
C ILE A 254 11.71 -36.52 5.67
N LYS A 255 10.47 -37.01 5.66
CA LYS A 255 9.39 -36.42 6.43
C LYS A 255 9.71 -36.64 7.92
N PRO A 256 9.96 -35.60 8.72
CA PRO A 256 10.17 -35.78 10.15
C PRO A 256 8.88 -36.39 10.73
N ILE A 257 8.97 -37.61 11.25
CA ILE A 257 7.86 -38.26 11.96
C ILE A 257 7.78 -37.58 13.32
N ILE A 258 6.93 -36.56 13.42
CA ILE A 258 6.60 -35.94 14.69
C ILE A 258 5.54 -36.83 15.35
N PRO A 259 5.75 -37.35 16.58
CA PRO A 259 4.76 -38.16 17.24
C PRO A 259 3.47 -37.35 17.44
N SER A 260 2.34 -37.87 16.96
CA SER A 260 1.01 -37.24 17.08
C SER A 260 0.44 -37.27 18.52
N GLN A 261 1.18 -37.83 19.46
CA GLN A 261 0.82 -37.90 20.87
C GLN A 261 1.20 -36.59 21.56
N HIS A 262 0.22 -35.94 22.19
CA HIS A 262 0.43 -34.72 22.94
C HIS A 262 0.78 -35.08 24.38
N LEU A 263 1.72 -34.35 24.99
CA LEU A 263 2.00 -34.52 26.41
C LEU A 263 0.83 -33.93 27.21
N VAL A 264 -0.01 -34.80 27.75
CA VAL A 264 -1.12 -34.39 28.63
C VAL A 264 -0.58 -34.30 30.05
N ILE A 265 -0.63 -33.11 30.64
CA ILE A 265 -0.35 -32.93 32.07
C ILE A 265 -1.57 -33.43 32.82
N ILE A 266 -1.43 -34.60 33.48
CA ILE A 266 -2.53 -35.29 34.16
C ILE A 266 -2.77 -34.70 35.57
N ASP A 267 -1.78 -34.02 36.15
CA ASP A 267 -1.81 -33.52 37.52
C ASP A 267 -1.11 -32.15 37.61
N GLU A 268 -1.76 -31.17 38.25
CA GLU A 268 -1.23 -29.82 38.43
C GLU A 268 -0.31 -29.77 39.66
N ARG A 269 1.00 -29.89 39.44
CA ARG A 269 1.98 -29.63 40.50
C ARG A 269 2.24 -28.12 40.61
N PRO A 270 2.36 -27.56 41.83
CA PRO A 270 2.74 -26.17 42.00
C PRO A 270 4.14 -25.93 41.41
N TYR A 271 4.26 -24.96 40.51
CA TYR A 271 5.53 -24.54 39.91
C TYR A 271 5.77 -23.05 40.16
N PHE A 272 7.04 -22.66 40.26
CA PHE A 272 7.41 -21.25 40.41
C PHE A 272 7.18 -20.50 39.09
N VAL A 273 6.40 -19.43 39.15
CA VAL A 273 6.15 -18.57 37.98
C VAL A 273 7.28 -17.56 37.85
N LEU A 274 8.05 -17.65 36.77
CA LEU A 274 9.05 -16.64 36.43
C LEU A 274 8.35 -15.35 36.00
N CYS A 275 8.88 -14.20 36.42
CA CYS A 275 8.41 -12.90 35.94
C CYS A 275 8.51 -12.85 34.41
N LYS A 276 7.43 -12.43 33.75
CA LYS A 276 7.44 -12.23 32.30
C LYS A 276 8.46 -11.13 31.94
N PRO A 277 9.19 -11.27 30.81
CA PRO A 277 10.07 -10.22 30.35
C PRO A 277 9.26 -8.94 30.09
N LYS A 278 9.64 -7.84 30.74
CA LYS A 278 8.97 -6.54 30.60
C LYS A 278 9.52 -5.83 29.35
N LEU A 279 8.67 -5.63 28.35
CA LEU A 279 8.98 -4.74 27.22
C LEU A 279 9.03 -3.30 27.74
N LEU A 280 10.18 -2.64 27.57
CA LEU A 280 10.31 -1.22 27.89
C LEU A 280 9.54 -0.41 26.84
N PRO A 281 8.60 0.46 27.23
CA PRO A 281 7.89 1.31 26.28
C PRO A 281 8.87 2.31 25.64
N LEU A 282 8.72 2.54 24.34
CA LEU A 282 9.47 3.57 23.62
C LEU A 282 9.04 4.95 24.14
N LYS A 283 10.01 5.74 24.63
CA LYS A 283 9.76 7.13 25.06
C LYS A 283 9.47 8.01 23.85
N SER A 284 8.44 8.85 23.93
CA SER A 284 8.16 9.86 22.90
C SER A 284 9.23 10.95 22.92
N ILE A 285 9.42 11.63 21.79
CA ILE A 285 10.38 12.74 21.66
C ILE A 285 10.07 13.85 22.67
N ALA A 286 8.79 14.13 22.91
CA ALA A 286 8.35 15.10 23.91
C ALA A 286 8.77 14.69 25.34
N LEU A 287 8.66 13.41 25.68
CA LEU A 287 9.03 12.90 27.01
C LEU A 287 10.55 12.93 27.19
N LEU A 288 11.32 12.64 26.15
CA LEU A 288 12.79 12.77 26.16
C LEU A 288 13.24 14.23 26.35
N GLN A 289 12.57 15.19 25.69
CA GLN A 289 12.87 16.61 25.87
C GLN A 289 12.54 17.11 27.29
N VAL A 290 11.43 16.66 27.88
CA VAL A 290 11.09 17.01 29.27
C VAL A 290 12.12 16.45 30.24
N GLU A 291 12.56 15.21 30.06
CA GLU A 291 13.60 14.59 30.91
C GLU A 291 14.96 15.31 30.77
N SER A 292 15.35 15.77 29.58
CA SER A 292 16.60 16.53 29.42
C SER A 292 16.53 17.88 30.13
N ILE A 293 15.39 18.59 30.04
CA ILE A 293 15.18 19.86 30.73
C ILE A 293 15.22 19.68 32.25
N GLN A 294 14.58 18.63 32.78
CA GLN A 294 14.60 18.31 34.21
C GLN A 294 16.02 18.00 34.70
N ARG A 295 16.79 17.24 33.91
CA ARG A 295 18.19 16.90 34.25
C ARG A 295 19.08 18.13 34.30
N GLU A 296 18.97 19.04 33.32
CA GLU A 296 19.72 20.29 33.30
C GLU A 296 19.35 21.21 34.47
N ALA A 297 18.06 21.25 34.85
CA ALA A 297 17.60 22.03 35.99
C ALA A 297 18.19 21.51 37.31
N GLU A 298 18.19 20.19 37.52
CA GLU A 298 18.79 19.56 38.70
C GLU A 298 20.30 19.79 38.80
N GLU A 299 21.03 19.70 37.68
CA GLU A 299 22.47 19.99 37.64
C GLU A 299 22.75 21.45 38.01
N LYS A 300 21.97 22.40 37.48
CA LYS A 300 22.10 23.82 37.85
C LYS A 300 21.83 24.06 39.33
N ILE A 301 20.83 23.40 39.91
CA ILE A 301 20.53 23.49 41.35
C ILE A 301 21.71 22.95 42.18
N LYS A 302 22.28 21.80 41.81
CA LYS A 302 23.45 21.24 42.50
C LYS A 302 24.68 22.15 42.42
N LEU A 303 24.92 22.77 41.26
CA LEU A 303 26.02 23.73 41.09
C LEU A 303 25.82 25.00 41.92
N MET A 304 24.58 25.47 42.08
CA MET A 304 24.26 26.60 42.96
C MET A 304 24.48 26.23 44.44
N GLN A 305 24.11 25.02 44.86
CA GLN A 305 24.34 24.53 46.22
C GLN A 305 25.83 24.32 46.55
N GLN A 306 26.66 23.94 45.58
CA GLN A 306 28.11 23.80 45.77
C GLN A 306 28.88 25.13 45.80
N LYS A 307 28.26 26.22 45.33
CA LYS A 307 28.86 27.56 45.32
C LYS A 307 28.47 28.41 46.55
N GLN A 308 27.62 27.89 47.43
CA GLN A 308 27.34 28.44 48.76
C GLN A 308 28.20 27.73 49.80
#